data_AF-A0A376P671-F1
#
_entry.id   AF-A0A376P671-F1
#
_cell.length_a   1.000
_cell.length_b   1.000
_cell.length_c   1.000
_cell.angle_alpha   90.00
_cell.angle_beta   90.00
_cell.angle_gamma   90.00
#
_symmetry.space_group_name_H-M   'P 1'
#
loop_
_entity.id
_entity.type
_entity.pdbx_description
1 polymer ?
#
loop_
_entity_poly.entity_id
_entity_poly.type
_entity_poly.pdbx_seq_one_letter_code
_entity_poly.pdbx_strand_id
1 'polypeptide(L)'
;MSDSIISACRMRLHSSAVTRFVPIISSLVMGLVGLVIPLVWPIFAMGISGLGHMINSAGDFGPMLFGTGERLLLPFGLHHILVALIRFTDAGGTQEVCGQTVSGALTIFQAQLSCPTTHGFSESATRFLSQGKMPAFLGGLPGAALAMYHCARPENRHKIKGLLISGLIACVVGGTTEPLEFLFLFVAPVLYVIHALLTGLGFTVMSVLGVTIGNTDGNIIDFVVFGILHGLSTKWYMVPVVAAIWFVVYYVIFRFAITRFNLKPRGAIAKLPAQSKKPLPVRRVNQVTTFLQSSKH
;
A
#
# COMPACT_ATOMS: atom_id res chain seq x y z
N MET A 1 26.86 -8.20 -53.09
CA MET A 1 25.67 -7.38 -52.73
C MET A 1 24.42 -8.24 -52.49
N SER A 2 24.27 -9.40 -53.14
CA SER A 2 23.14 -10.33 -52.98
C SER A 2 23.05 -10.98 -51.60
N ASP A 3 24.18 -11.49 -51.07
CA ASP A 3 24.16 -12.31 -49.84
C ASP A 3 23.80 -11.52 -48.57
N SER A 4 24.15 -10.23 -48.52
CA SER A 4 23.79 -9.33 -47.42
C SER A 4 22.28 -9.05 -47.36
N ILE A 5 21.62 -8.96 -48.53
CA ILE A 5 20.17 -8.72 -48.63
C ILE A 5 19.40 -10.00 -48.29
N ILE A 6 19.86 -11.16 -48.77
CA ILE A 6 19.27 -12.46 -48.45
C ILE A 6 19.41 -12.78 -46.95
N SER A 7 20.57 -12.50 -46.36
CA SER A 7 20.80 -12.66 -44.93
C SER A 7 19.93 -11.72 -44.09
N ALA A 8 19.82 -10.44 -44.47
CA ALA A 8 18.94 -9.48 -43.80
C ALA A 8 17.45 -9.86 -43.92
N CYS A 9 17.00 -10.37 -45.07
CA CYS A 9 15.62 -10.81 -45.29
C CYS A 9 15.30 -12.08 -44.49
N ARG A 10 16.22 -13.05 -44.44
CA ARG A 10 16.10 -14.28 -43.62
C ARG A 10 16.06 -13.97 -42.12
N MET A 11 16.86 -13.01 -41.66
CA MET A 11 16.87 -12.56 -40.25
C MET A 11 15.58 -11.82 -39.87
N ARG A 12 14.98 -11.05 -40.79
CA ARG A 12 13.71 -10.33 -40.61
C ARG A 12 12.49 -11.26 -40.66
N LEU A 13 12.53 -12.32 -41.47
CA LEU A 13 11.52 -13.38 -41.51
C LEU A 13 11.54 -14.27 -40.25
N HIS A 14 12.71 -14.60 -39.72
CA HIS A 14 12.81 -15.34 -38.45
C HIS A 14 12.30 -14.53 -37.25
N SER A 15 12.61 -13.23 -37.18
CA SER A 15 12.15 -12.33 -36.12
C SER A 15 10.62 -12.15 -36.13
N SER A 16 10.00 -12.11 -37.32
CA SER A 16 8.55 -11.92 -37.47
C SER A 16 7.72 -13.20 -37.27
N ALA A 17 8.32 -14.40 -37.34
CA ALA A 17 7.67 -15.65 -36.98
C ALA A 17 7.62 -15.85 -35.46
N VAL A 18 8.73 -15.62 -34.76
CA VAL A 18 8.82 -15.76 -33.29
C VAL A 18 7.96 -14.72 -32.56
N THR A 19 7.91 -13.48 -33.08
CA THR A 19 7.07 -12.42 -32.49
C THR A 19 5.57 -12.62 -32.68
N ARG A 20 5.15 -13.40 -33.68
CA ARG A 20 3.73 -13.77 -33.89
C ARG A 20 3.33 -15.05 -33.17
N PHE A 21 4.28 -15.96 -32.94
CA PHE A 21 4.04 -17.20 -32.23
C PHE A 21 3.62 -16.98 -30.77
N VAL A 22 4.28 -16.06 -30.07
CA VAL A 22 4.00 -15.78 -28.66
C VAL A 22 2.55 -15.34 -28.44
N PRO A 23 1.99 -14.34 -29.16
CA PRO A 23 0.57 -14.02 -29.05
C PRO A 23 -0.38 -15.16 -29.40
N ILE A 24 -0.10 -15.95 -30.45
CA ILE A 24 -0.99 -17.04 -30.90
C ILE A 24 -1.08 -18.14 -29.83
N ILE A 25 0.06 -18.61 -29.34
CA ILE A 25 0.09 -19.62 -28.27
C ILE A 25 -0.44 -19.05 -26.96
N SER A 26 -0.15 -17.78 -26.64
CA SER A 26 -0.70 -17.15 -25.44
C SER A 26 -2.22 -17.09 -25.50
N SER A 27 -2.82 -16.73 -26.65
CA SER A 27 -4.28 -16.72 -26.82
C SER A 27 -4.90 -18.11 -26.68
N LEU A 28 -4.25 -19.15 -27.22
CA LEU A 28 -4.74 -20.52 -27.10
C LEU A 28 -4.64 -21.04 -25.66
N VAL A 29 -3.49 -20.84 -25.01
CA VAL A 29 -3.27 -21.25 -23.62
C VAL A 29 -4.15 -20.45 -22.66
N MET A 30 -4.26 -19.12 -22.82
CA MET A 30 -5.14 -18.29 -21.99
C MET A 30 -6.61 -18.58 -22.27
N GLY A 31 -6.97 -19.01 -23.48
CA GLY A 31 -8.31 -19.53 -23.78
C GLY A 31 -8.63 -20.77 -22.93
N LEU A 32 -7.72 -21.75 -22.88
CA LEU A 32 -7.89 -22.93 -22.04
C LEU A 32 -7.91 -22.60 -20.54
N VAL A 33 -6.98 -21.76 -20.08
CA VAL A 33 -6.95 -21.29 -18.68
C VAL A 33 -8.23 -20.53 -18.32
N GLY A 34 -8.74 -19.71 -19.24
CA GLY A 34 -9.99 -18.96 -19.08
C GLY A 34 -11.24 -19.84 -18.97
N LEU A 35 -11.20 -21.08 -19.47
CA LEU A 35 -12.27 -22.07 -19.25
C LEU A 35 -12.20 -22.70 -17.85
N VAL A 36 -10.98 -22.88 -17.32
CA VAL A 36 -10.76 -23.54 -16.02
C VAL A 36 -10.93 -22.56 -14.85
N ILE A 37 -10.47 -21.32 -14.98
CA ILE A 37 -10.51 -20.33 -13.88
C ILE A 37 -11.93 -20.16 -13.30
N PRO A 38 -13.01 -19.99 -14.09
CA PRO A 38 -14.37 -19.86 -13.55
C PRO A 38 -14.86 -21.08 -12.77
N LEU A 39 -14.28 -22.26 -12.97
CA LEU A 39 -14.63 -23.48 -12.23
C LEU A 39 -13.98 -23.50 -10.85
N VAL A 40 -12.76 -22.95 -10.73
CA VAL A 40 -12.00 -22.91 -9.46
C VAL A 40 -12.30 -21.64 -8.66
N TRP A 41 -12.62 -20.53 -9.33
CA TRP A 41 -12.87 -19.23 -8.71
C TRP A 41 -13.93 -19.22 -7.60
N PRO A 42 -15.06 -19.96 -7.70
CA PRO A 42 -16.07 -20.01 -6.64
C PRO A 42 -15.51 -20.47 -5.29
N ILE A 43 -14.51 -21.36 -5.28
CA ILE A 43 -13.86 -21.83 -4.04
C ILE A 43 -13.13 -20.66 -3.37
N PHE A 44 -12.38 -19.89 -4.14
CA PHE A 44 -11.70 -18.69 -3.63
C PHE A 44 -12.70 -17.61 -3.21
N ALA A 45 -13.77 -17.40 -3.98
CA ALA A 45 -14.82 -16.45 -3.65
C ALA A 45 -15.48 -16.78 -2.31
N MET A 46 -15.81 -18.06 -2.06
CA MET A 46 -16.33 -18.51 -0.77
C MET A 46 -15.35 -18.23 0.38
N GLY A 47 -14.04 -18.48 0.18
CA GLY A 47 -13.02 -18.18 1.18
C GLY A 47 -12.89 -16.69 1.49
N ILE A 48 -12.93 -15.84 0.45
CA ILE A 48 -12.86 -14.38 0.58
C ILE A 48 -14.11 -13.83 1.31
N SER A 49 -15.30 -14.27 0.90
CA SER A 49 -16.56 -13.87 1.55
C SER A 49 -16.62 -14.33 3.00
N GLY A 50 -16.19 -15.57 3.29
CA GLY A 50 -16.09 -16.11 4.65
C GLY A 50 -15.15 -15.29 5.53
N LEU A 51 -13.99 -14.88 5.00
CA LEU A 51 -13.05 -14.00 5.70
C LEU A 51 -13.69 -12.63 6.00
N GLY A 52 -14.41 -12.05 5.04
CA GLY A 52 -15.14 -10.79 5.22
C GLY A 52 -16.19 -10.87 6.33
N HIS A 53 -17.02 -11.92 6.33
CA HIS A 53 -18.01 -12.14 7.38
C HIS A 53 -17.36 -12.37 8.75
N MET A 54 -16.25 -13.11 8.82
CA MET A 54 -15.51 -13.31 10.06
C MET A 54 -15.00 -11.98 10.63
N ILE A 55 -14.41 -11.12 9.79
CA ILE A 55 -13.92 -9.79 10.21
C ILE A 55 -15.07 -8.92 10.72
N ASN A 56 -16.22 -8.93 10.04
CA ASN A 56 -17.38 -8.13 10.45
C ASN A 56 -17.96 -8.64 11.79
N SER A 57 -18.08 -9.96 11.95
CA SER A 57 -18.62 -10.60 13.15
C SER A 57 -17.70 -10.57 14.38
N ALA A 58 -16.42 -10.20 14.22
CA ALA A 58 -15.43 -10.22 15.30
C ALA A 58 -15.57 -9.06 16.32
N GLY A 59 -16.61 -8.22 16.20
CA GLY A 59 -16.86 -7.10 17.11
C GLY A 59 -15.69 -6.11 17.13
N ASP A 60 -15.23 -5.77 18.34
CA ASP A 60 -14.14 -4.80 18.53
C ASP A 60 -12.79 -5.28 17.98
N PHE A 61 -12.61 -6.59 17.77
CA PHE A 61 -11.41 -7.15 17.14
C PHE A 61 -11.46 -7.14 15.61
N GLY A 62 -12.62 -6.87 15.01
CA GLY A 62 -12.77 -6.79 13.56
C GLY A 62 -11.75 -5.83 12.91
N PRO A 63 -11.64 -4.58 13.39
CA PRO A 63 -10.64 -3.63 12.92
C PRO A 63 -9.19 -4.14 13.04
N MET A 64 -8.86 -4.90 14.10
CA MET A 64 -7.54 -5.52 14.22
C MET A 64 -7.28 -6.58 13.17
N LEU A 65 -8.22 -7.51 12.98
CA LEU A 65 -8.09 -8.55 11.96
C LEU A 65 -7.95 -7.94 10.56
N PHE A 66 -8.74 -6.90 10.27
CA PHE A 66 -8.64 -6.14 9.03
C PHE A 66 -7.28 -5.47 8.86
N GLY A 67 -6.85 -4.65 9.82
CA GLY A 67 -5.60 -3.88 9.71
C GLY A 67 -4.36 -4.77 9.68
N THR A 68 -4.35 -5.86 10.45
CA THR A 68 -3.29 -6.87 10.39
C THR A 68 -3.31 -7.62 9.06
N GLY A 69 -4.48 -8.05 8.60
CA GLY A 69 -4.64 -8.72 7.30
C GLY A 69 -4.20 -7.84 6.13
N GLU A 70 -4.56 -6.56 6.15
CA GLU A 70 -4.16 -5.57 5.13
C GLU A 70 -2.64 -5.50 5.02
N ARG A 71 -1.92 -5.40 6.15
CA ARG A 71 -0.45 -5.37 6.16
C ARG A 71 0.15 -6.73 5.76
N LEU A 72 -0.35 -7.85 6.26
CA LEU A 72 0.20 -9.17 5.89
C LEU A 72 0.03 -9.51 4.40
N LEU A 73 -1.04 -9.03 3.76
CA LEU A 73 -1.30 -9.24 2.33
C LEU A 73 -0.61 -8.22 1.41
N LEU A 74 -0.10 -7.13 1.97
CA LEU A 74 0.56 -6.05 1.22
C LEU A 74 1.73 -6.53 0.34
N PRO A 75 2.63 -7.42 0.79
CA PRO A 75 3.80 -7.84 0.00
C PRO A 75 3.43 -8.64 -1.25
N PHE A 76 2.23 -9.22 -1.25
CA PHE A 76 1.68 -10.01 -2.35
C PHE A 76 0.77 -9.17 -3.27
N GLY A 77 0.52 -7.89 -2.94
CA GLY A 77 -0.46 -7.05 -3.62
C GLY A 77 -1.92 -7.45 -3.37
N LEU A 78 -2.17 -8.52 -2.60
CA LEU A 78 -3.50 -9.08 -2.34
C LEU A 78 -4.33 -8.23 -1.38
N HIS A 79 -3.71 -7.28 -0.68
CA HIS A 79 -4.39 -6.38 0.25
C HIS A 79 -5.52 -5.57 -0.43
N HIS A 80 -5.40 -5.25 -1.72
CA HIS A 80 -6.46 -4.59 -2.47
C HIS A 80 -7.76 -5.40 -2.53
N ILE A 81 -7.69 -6.74 -2.53
CA ILE A 81 -8.87 -7.61 -2.51
C ILE A 81 -9.59 -7.49 -1.16
N LEU A 82 -8.85 -7.60 -0.06
CA LEU A 82 -9.40 -7.45 1.29
C LEU A 82 -10.01 -6.06 1.50
N VAL A 83 -9.29 -5.02 1.06
CA VAL A 83 -9.73 -3.64 1.16
C VAL A 83 -10.99 -3.40 0.32
N ALA A 84 -11.03 -3.90 -0.93
CA ALA A 84 -12.21 -3.73 -1.79
C ALA A 84 -13.45 -4.44 -1.23
N LEU A 85 -13.27 -5.67 -0.70
CA LEU A 85 -14.32 -6.43 -0.04
C LEU A 85 -14.97 -5.62 1.09
N ILE A 86 -14.17 -5.05 1.99
CA ILE A 86 -14.72 -4.27 3.12
C ILE A 86 -15.24 -2.90 2.66
N ARG A 87 -14.63 -2.25 1.68
CA ARG A 87 -15.02 -0.90 1.29
C ARG A 87 -16.29 -0.82 0.45
N PHE A 88 -16.55 -1.83 -0.37
CA PHE A 88 -17.56 -1.76 -1.44
C PHE A 88 -18.63 -2.87 -1.39
N THR A 89 -18.59 -3.76 -0.41
CA THR A 89 -19.57 -4.85 -0.29
C THR A 89 -20.15 -4.93 1.12
N ASP A 90 -21.23 -5.69 1.28
CA ASP A 90 -21.93 -5.93 2.55
C ASP A 90 -21.01 -6.49 3.65
N ALA A 91 -19.85 -7.05 3.31
CA ALA A 91 -18.84 -7.47 4.27
C ALA A 91 -18.33 -6.29 5.13
N GLY A 92 -18.38 -5.07 4.61
CA GLY A 92 -18.09 -3.84 5.37
C GLY A 92 -19.26 -3.29 6.17
N GLY A 93 -20.42 -3.94 6.12
CA GLY A 93 -21.67 -3.49 6.70
C GLY A 93 -22.63 -2.88 5.67
N THR A 94 -23.88 -2.75 6.09
CA THR A 94 -24.98 -2.17 5.33
C THR A 94 -25.72 -1.18 6.23
N GLN A 95 -26.03 -0.01 5.71
CA GLN A 95 -26.73 1.04 6.44
C GLN A 95 -27.68 1.81 5.52
N GLU A 96 -28.83 2.22 6.06
CA GLU A 96 -29.70 3.16 5.38
C GLU A 96 -29.18 4.60 5.57
N VAL A 97 -28.92 5.29 4.46
CA VAL A 97 -28.42 6.66 4.42
C VAL A 97 -29.28 7.46 3.45
N CYS A 98 -29.93 8.53 3.95
CA CYS A 98 -30.88 9.36 3.21
C CYS A 98 -32.02 8.57 2.51
N GLY A 99 -32.54 7.51 3.13
CA GLY A 99 -33.62 6.70 2.53
C GLY A 99 -33.14 5.72 1.45
N GLN A 100 -31.84 5.50 1.30
CA GLN A 100 -31.26 4.48 0.42
C GLN A 100 -30.42 3.50 1.23
N THR A 101 -30.58 2.21 0.98
CA THR A 101 -29.72 1.18 1.57
C THR A 101 -28.39 1.14 0.84
N VAL A 102 -27.30 1.38 1.55
CA VAL A 102 -25.93 1.42 1.02
C VAL A 102 -25.07 0.38 1.74
N SER A 103 -24.27 -0.35 0.98
CA SER A 103 -23.38 -1.40 1.50
C SER A 103 -21.92 -1.13 1.19
N GLY A 104 -21.06 -1.39 2.17
CA GLY A 104 -19.62 -1.14 2.12
C GLY A 104 -19.20 0.00 3.03
N ALA A 105 -18.08 -0.17 3.74
CA ALA A 105 -17.61 0.80 4.71
C ALA A 105 -17.35 2.19 4.08
N LEU A 106 -16.70 2.23 2.91
CA LEU A 106 -16.36 3.48 2.22
C LEU A 106 -17.59 4.09 1.54
N THR A 107 -18.42 3.28 0.90
CA THR A 107 -19.65 3.73 0.24
C THR A 107 -20.64 4.31 1.23
N ILE A 108 -20.81 3.70 2.41
CA ILE A 108 -21.62 4.26 3.51
C ILE A 108 -21.06 5.61 3.95
N PHE A 109 -19.75 5.71 4.19
CA PHE A 109 -19.11 6.98 4.57
C PHE A 109 -19.28 8.07 3.49
N GLN A 110 -19.15 7.73 2.21
CA GLN A 110 -19.36 8.66 1.09
C GLN A 110 -20.83 9.09 0.94
N ALA A 111 -21.78 8.17 1.16
CA ALA A 111 -23.20 8.49 1.19
C ALA A 111 -23.52 9.44 2.35
N GLN A 112 -22.93 9.21 3.52
CA GLN A 112 -23.07 10.08 4.70
C GLN A 112 -22.50 11.48 4.45
N LEU A 113 -21.33 11.58 3.81
CA LEU A 113 -20.73 12.84 3.38
C LEU A 113 -21.63 13.64 2.44
N SER A 114 -22.38 12.95 1.57
CA SER A 114 -23.22 13.59 0.56
C SER A 114 -24.63 13.93 1.07
N CYS A 115 -24.98 13.47 2.28
CA CYS A 115 -26.31 13.61 2.85
C CYS A 115 -26.45 14.92 3.64
N PRO A 116 -27.34 15.85 3.26
CA PRO A 116 -27.48 17.14 3.95
C PRO A 116 -27.93 17.01 5.42
N THR A 117 -28.57 15.89 5.79
CA THR A 117 -29.12 15.65 7.13
C THR A 117 -28.18 14.90 8.06
N THR A 118 -26.96 14.55 7.60
CA THR A 118 -26.00 13.79 8.41
C THR A 118 -25.15 14.74 9.26
N HIS A 119 -25.28 14.61 10.59
CA HIS A 119 -24.54 15.43 11.56
C HIS A 119 -23.33 14.74 12.19
N GLY A 120 -22.92 13.59 11.65
CA GLY A 120 -21.76 12.81 12.09
C GLY A 120 -21.64 11.50 11.31
N PHE A 121 -20.48 10.85 11.39
CA PHE A 121 -20.21 9.62 10.65
C PHE A 121 -20.41 8.38 11.52
N SER A 122 -20.82 7.28 10.90
CA SER A 122 -21.02 6.03 11.62
C SER A 122 -19.69 5.40 12.05
N GLU A 123 -19.57 5.04 13.32
CA GLU A 123 -18.45 4.25 13.86
C GLU A 123 -18.38 2.85 13.20
N SER A 124 -19.52 2.28 12.78
CA SER A 124 -19.53 0.99 12.08
C SER A 124 -18.94 1.06 10.68
N ALA A 125 -19.12 2.19 9.99
CA ALA A 125 -18.56 2.41 8.65
C ALA A 125 -17.08 2.83 8.70
N THR A 126 -16.69 3.64 9.69
CA THR A 126 -15.35 4.24 9.74
C THR A 126 -14.28 3.37 10.39
N ARG A 127 -14.66 2.36 11.20
CA ARG A 127 -13.71 1.47 11.90
C ARG A 127 -12.71 0.71 11.03
N PHE A 128 -12.97 0.56 9.73
CA PHE A 128 -12.09 -0.10 8.75
C PHE A 128 -11.41 0.89 7.78
N LEU A 129 -11.58 2.20 7.99
CA LEU A 129 -11.14 3.24 7.06
C LEU A 129 -9.86 3.94 7.57
N SER A 130 -9.63 5.17 7.10
CA SER A 130 -8.40 5.93 7.29
C SER A 130 -7.99 6.06 8.77
N GLN A 131 -8.94 6.21 9.70
CA GLN A 131 -8.65 6.39 11.12
C GLN A 131 -7.76 5.31 11.70
N GLY A 132 -7.93 4.06 11.29
CA GLY A 132 -7.18 2.95 11.84
C GLY A 132 -5.74 2.88 11.33
N LYS A 133 -5.49 3.49 10.16
CA LYS A 133 -4.14 3.62 9.58
C LYS A 133 -3.34 4.74 10.23
N MET A 134 -4.00 5.82 10.64
CA MET A 134 -3.35 7.05 11.13
C MET A 134 -2.35 6.83 12.28
N PRO A 135 -2.61 5.99 13.31
CA PRO A 135 -1.62 5.71 14.35
C PRO A 135 -0.29 5.20 13.80
N ALA A 136 -0.36 4.24 12.86
CA ALA A 136 0.82 3.67 12.24
C ALA A 136 1.47 4.63 11.24
N PHE A 137 0.69 5.39 10.47
CA PHE A 137 1.23 6.18 9.35
C PHE A 137 1.79 7.53 9.81
N LEU A 138 1.11 8.19 10.75
CA LEU A 138 1.49 9.51 11.26
C LEU A 138 2.41 9.42 12.48
N GLY A 139 2.42 8.28 13.18
CA GLY A 139 3.22 8.06 14.40
C GLY A 139 4.19 6.90 14.29
N GLY A 140 3.67 5.69 14.07
CA GLY A 140 4.43 4.45 14.13
C GLY A 140 5.60 4.38 13.14
N LEU A 141 5.34 4.55 11.85
CA LEU A 141 6.34 4.53 10.78
C LEU A 141 7.38 5.66 10.92
N PRO A 142 7.01 6.90 11.30
CA PRO A 142 7.97 7.91 11.78
C PRO A 142 8.86 7.46 12.94
N GLY A 143 8.29 6.79 13.95
CA GLY A 143 9.06 6.21 15.07
C GLY A 143 10.03 5.12 14.61
N ALA A 144 9.58 4.22 13.74
CA ALA A 144 10.41 3.19 13.13
C ALA A 144 11.55 3.77 12.29
N ALA A 145 11.26 4.76 11.45
CA ALA A 145 12.26 5.44 10.65
C ALA A 145 13.34 6.10 11.52
N LEU A 146 12.95 6.76 12.62
CA LEU A 146 13.91 7.33 13.56
C LEU A 146 14.78 6.24 14.22
N ALA A 147 14.17 5.12 14.63
CA ALA A 147 14.92 4.00 15.19
C ALA A 147 15.92 3.41 14.18
N MET A 148 15.51 3.24 12.92
CA MET A 148 16.38 2.78 11.84
C MET A 148 17.53 3.74 11.57
N TYR A 149 17.27 5.06 11.57
CA TYR A 149 18.29 6.09 11.40
C TYR A 149 19.32 6.08 12.53
N HIS A 150 18.88 5.97 13.79
CA HIS A 150 19.78 5.90 14.94
C HIS A 150 20.63 4.63 14.97
N CYS A 151 20.07 3.49 14.54
CA CYS A 151 20.79 2.22 14.47
C CYS A 151 21.64 2.05 13.20
N ALA A 152 21.52 2.95 12.23
CA ALA A 152 22.34 2.93 11.02
C ALA A 152 23.82 3.20 11.32
N ARG A 153 24.70 2.46 10.64
CA ARG A 153 26.15 2.69 10.69
C ARG A 153 26.48 4.14 10.27
N PRO A 154 27.40 4.84 10.94
CA PRO A 154 27.75 6.23 10.62
C PRO A 154 28.06 6.46 9.13
N GLU A 155 28.80 5.53 8.52
CA GLU A 155 29.19 5.56 7.11
C GLU A 155 28.01 5.60 6.12
N ASN A 156 26.88 4.98 6.47
CA ASN A 156 25.70 4.88 5.61
C ASN A 156 24.56 5.83 6.03
N ARG A 157 24.72 6.53 7.15
CA ARG A 157 23.68 7.37 7.75
C ARG A 157 23.18 8.45 6.78
N HIS A 158 24.09 9.05 6.00
CA HIS A 158 23.71 10.05 4.99
C HIS A 158 22.82 9.46 3.88
N LYS A 159 23.15 8.27 3.38
CA LYS A 159 22.37 7.59 2.32
C LYS A 159 20.98 7.18 2.82
N ILE A 160 20.94 6.59 4.01
CA ILE A 160 19.71 6.11 4.64
C ILE A 160 18.80 7.27 5.01
N LYS A 161 19.35 8.39 5.48
CA LYS A 161 18.58 9.61 5.81
C LYS A 161 17.70 10.06 4.63
N GLY A 162 18.26 10.15 3.43
CA GLY A 162 17.52 10.56 2.24
C GLY A 162 16.35 9.61 1.94
N LEU A 163 16.60 8.31 1.98
CA LEU A 163 15.60 7.27 1.73
C LEU A 163 14.47 7.25 2.78
N LEU A 164 14.83 7.39 4.06
CA LEU A 164 13.85 7.45 5.15
C LEU A 164 13.00 8.71 5.07
N ILE A 165 13.60 9.87 4.81
CA ILE A 165 12.85 11.12 4.67
C ILE A 165 11.90 11.05 3.47
N SER A 166 12.35 10.56 2.31
CA SER A 166 11.47 10.42 1.15
C SER A 166 10.32 9.43 1.40
N GLY A 167 10.61 8.31 2.06
CA GLY A 167 9.59 7.32 2.44
C GLY A 167 8.60 7.87 3.46
N LEU A 168 9.08 8.66 4.43
CA LEU A 168 8.22 9.31 5.42
C LEU A 168 7.30 10.35 4.80
N ILE A 169 7.80 11.16 3.87
CA ILE A 169 6.96 12.14 3.17
C ILE A 169 5.90 11.42 2.35
N ALA A 170 6.27 10.37 1.61
CA ALA A 170 5.31 9.57 0.85
C ALA A 170 4.25 8.92 1.75
N CYS A 171 4.65 8.42 2.92
CA CYS A 171 3.77 7.82 3.92
C CYS A 171 2.82 8.84 4.56
N VAL A 172 3.37 9.91 5.14
CA VAL A 172 2.61 10.90 5.90
C VAL A 172 1.72 11.75 5.01
N VAL A 173 2.19 12.13 3.82
CA VAL A 173 1.44 13.00 2.90
C VAL A 173 0.62 12.19 1.92
N GLY A 174 1.23 11.17 1.28
CA GLY A 174 0.59 10.37 0.24
C GLY A 174 -0.16 9.15 0.74
N GLY A 175 0.03 8.72 1.99
CA GLY A 175 -0.54 7.48 2.51
C GLY A 175 0.09 6.21 1.93
N THR A 176 1.19 6.35 1.18
CA THR A 176 1.92 5.24 0.57
C THR A 176 3.06 4.82 1.49
N THR A 177 2.94 3.65 2.11
CA THR A 177 3.84 3.17 3.16
C THR A 177 4.94 2.25 2.63
N GLU A 178 4.74 1.69 1.44
CA GLU A 178 5.58 0.73 0.75
C GLU A 178 7.05 1.17 0.66
N PRO A 179 7.37 2.44 0.32
CA PRO A 179 8.77 2.88 0.26
C PRO A 179 9.51 2.76 1.59
N LEU A 180 8.79 2.81 2.72
CA LEU A 180 9.36 2.66 4.05
C LEU A 180 9.29 1.21 4.54
N GLU A 181 8.15 0.54 4.35
CA GLU A 181 7.91 -0.83 4.78
C GLU A 181 8.88 -1.82 4.11
N PHE A 182 9.13 -1.65 2.81
CA PHE A 182 10.02 -2.53 2.06
C PHE A 182 11.48 -2.48 2.53
N LEU A 183 11.86 -1.43 3.28
CA LEU A 183 13.21 -1.33 3.84
C LEU A 183 13.49 -2.35 4.94
N PHE A 184 12.45 -2.77 5.67
CA PHE A 184 12.57 -3.76 6.75
C PHE A 184 11.84 -5.07 6.47
N LEU A 185 10.86 -5.07 5.56
CA LEU A 185 10.11 -6.28 5.19
C LEU A 185 11.01 -7.44 4.75
N PHE A 186 11.94 -7.18 3.84
CA PHE A 186 12.86 -8.20 3.31
C PHE A 186 14.07 -8.45 4.20
N VAL A 187 14.38 -7.51 5.11
CA VAL A 187 15.57 -7.58 5.98
C VAL A 187 15.25 -8.26 7.30
N ALA A 188 14.08 -7.99 7.86
CA ALA A 188 13.61 -8.48 9.14
C ALA A 188 12.11 -8.81 9.07
N PRO A 189 11.72 -9.95 8.48
CA PRO A 189 10.31 -10.34 8.34
C PRO A 189 9.54 -10.38 9.67
N VAL A 190 10.21 -10.76 10.77
CA VAL A 190 9.63 -10.74 12.12
C VAL A 190 9.19 -9.33 12.53
N LEU A 191 9.99 -8.32 12.19
CA LEU A 191 9.66 -6.92 12.48
C LEU A 191 8.47 -6.45 11.63
N TYR A 192 8.31 -7.00 10.43
CA TYR A 192 7.14 -6.77 9.60
C TYR A 192 5.87 -7.37 10.19
N VAL A 193 5.93 -8.58 10.75
CA VAL A 193 4.79 -9.19 11.45
C VAL A 193 4.40 -8.35 12.66
N ILE A 194 5.37 -7.87 13.43
CA ILE A 194 5.10 -6.97 14.57
C ILE A 194 4.44 -5.67 14.10
N HIS A 195 4.94 -5.07 13.01
CA HIS A 195 4.32 -3.90 12.38
C HIS A 195 2.87 -4.16 11.94
N ALA A 196 2.59 -5.32 11.33
CA ALA A 196 1.25 -5.69 10.93
C ALA A 196 0.30 -5.83 12.13
N LEU A 197 0.77 -6.43 13.24
CA LEU A 197 -0.01 -6.55 14.47
C LEU A 197 -0.24 -5.19 15.14
N LEU A 198 0.78 -4.35 15.23
CA LEU A 198 0.66 -3.00 15.79
C LEU A 198 -0.24 -2.09 14.94
N THR A 199 -0.25 -2.28 13.62
CA THR A 199 -1.18 -1.59 12.72
C THR A 199 -2.61 -2.01 13.02
N GLY A 200 -2.90 -3.32 13.08
CA GLY A 200 -4.23 -3.83 13.45
C GLY A 200 -4.67 -3.37 14.85
N LEU A 201 -3.77 -3.35 15.82
CA LEU A 201 -4.07 -2.81 17.14
C LEU A 201 -4.43 -1.31 17.06
N GLY A 202 -3.76 -0.54 16.20
CA GLY A 202 -4.09 0.86 15.94
C GLY A 202 -5.50 1.05 15.40
N PHE A 203 -5.93 0.18 14.47
CA PHE A 203 -7.31 0.13 14.01
C PHE A 203 -8.31 -0.06 15.15
N THR A 204 -8.05 -1.01 16.04
CA THR A 204 -8.95 -1.30 17.17
C THR A 204 -8.96 -0.16 18.19
N VAL A 205 -7.80 0.39 18.57
CA VAL A 205 -7.72 1.52 19.50
C VAL A 205 -8.52 2.72 18.98
N MET A 206 -8.36 3.06 17.70
CA MET A 206 -9.10 4.17 17.10
C MET A 206 -10.60 3.89 17.01
N SER A 207 -10.99 2.64 16.76
CA SER A 207 -12.39 2.20 16.80
C SER A 207 -12.99 2.30 18.19
N VAL A 208 -12.30 1.82 19.23
CA VAL A 208 -12.79 1.83 20.63
C VAL A 208 -12.88 3.25 21.19
N LEU A 209 -11.98 4.15 20.77
CA LEU A 209 -12.07 5.58 21.08
C LEU A 209 -13.23 6.28 20.33
N GLY A 210 -13.89 5.57 19.41
CA GLY A 210 -15.00 6.07 18.61
C GLY A 210 -14.59 7.26 17.73
N VAL A 211 -13.35 7.26 17.24
CA VAL A 211 -12.94 8.17 16.17
C VAL A 211 -13.71 7.79 14.93
N THR A 212 -14.10 8.77 14.11
CA THR A 212 -14.93 8.55 12.92
C THR A 212 -14.37 9.29 11.71
N ILE A 213 -13.09 9.05 11.40
CA ILE A 213 -12.43 9.60 10.20
C ILE A 213 -12.43 8.54 9.11
N GLY A 214 -13.18 8.80 8.04
CA GLY A 214 -13.27 7.93 6.87
C GLY A 214 -12.24 8.25 5.77
N ASN A 215 -12.52 7.84 4.54
CA ASN A 215 -11.59 7.82 3.40
C ASN A 215 -10.55 6.68 3.44
N THR A 216 -9.58 6.69 2.52
CA THR A 216 -8.84 5.49 2.12
C THR A 216 -7.42 5.37 2.65
N ASP A 217 -6.74 6.49 2.87
CA ASP A 217 -5.28 6.50 2.85
C ASP A 217 -4.68 6.65 4.25
N GLY A 218 -5.37 7.35 5.16
CA GLY A 218 -4.88 7.55 6.52
C GLY A 218 -3.69 8.50 6.62
N ASN A 219 -3.54 9.35 5.61
CA ASN A 219 -2.50 10.37 5.54
C ASN A 219 -2.92 11.66 6.25
N ILE A 220 -2.03 12.65 6.28
CA ILE A 220 -2.29 13.94 6.93
C ILE A 220 -3.40 14.73 6.21
N ILE A 221 -3.59 14.50 4.91
CA ILE A 221 -4.67 15.15 4.14
C ILE A 221 -6.01 14.59 4.61
N ASP A 222 -6.14 13.26 4.76
CA ASP A 222 -7.33 12.63 5.31
C ASP A 222 -7.64 13.13 6.71
N PHE A 223 -6.61 13.26 7.55
CA PHE A 223 -6.74 13.78 8.91
C PHE A 223 -7.31 15.21 8.93
N VAL A 224 -6.81 16.09 8.06
CA VAL A 224 -7.30 17.47 7.98
C VAL A 224 -8.70 17.51 7.36
N VAL A 225 -8.86 16.93 6.17
CA VAL A 225 -10.07 17.05 5.34
C VAL A 225 -11.24 16.30 5.95
N PHE A 226 -11.07 15.03 6.31
CA PHE A 226 -12.15 14.19 6.84
C PHE A 226 -12.21 14.16 8.37
N GLY A 227 -11.20 14.69 9.06
CA GLY A 227 -11.18 14.83 10.52
C GLY A 227 -11.48 16.26 10.98
N ILE A 228 -10.49 17.15 10.87
CA ILE A 228 -10.54 18.51 11.46
C ILE A 228 -11.68 19.35 10.87
N LEU A 229 -11.83 19.35 9.54
CA LEU A 229 -12.82 20.21 8.88
C LEU A 229 -14.28 19.82 9.17
N HIS A 230 -14.51 18.62 9.70
CA HIS A 230 -15.84 18.13 10.08
C HIS A 230 -16.18 18.36 11.56
N GLY A 231 -15.37 19.18 12.27
CA GLY A 231 -15.63 19.57 13.65
C GLY A 231 -15.30 18.47 14.66
N LEU A 232 -15.87 18.59 15.88
CA LEU A 232 -15.54 17.70 17.00
C LEU A 232 -16.26 16.34 16.95
N SER A 233 -17.26 16.16 16.08
CA SER A 233 -18.00 14.91 15.92
C SER A 233 -17.12 13.74 15.48
N THR A 234 -16.01 14.04 14.78
CA THR A 234 -15.03 13.05 14.31
C THR A 234 -14.06 12.58 15.40
N LYS A 235 -14.00 13.28 16.54
CA LYS A 235 -13.01 13.09 17.62
C LYS A 235 -11.56 13.10 17.12
N TRP A 236 -11.26 13.90 16.09
CA TRP A 236 -9.94 13.97 15.46
C TRP A 236 -8.79 14.27 16.43
N TYR A 237 -9.05 14.96 17.54
CA TYR A 237 -8.06 15.29 18.57
C TYR A 237 -7.42 14.06 19.23
N MET A 238 -8.06 12.87 19.16
CA MET A 238 -7.47 11.62 19.63
C MET A 238 -6.35 11.11 18.71
N VAL A 239 -6.39 11.44 17.42
CA VAL A 239 -5.38 11.00 16.44
C VAL A 239 -3.96 11.40 16.84
N PRO A 240 -3.63 12.68 17.11
CA PRO A 240 -2.26 13.05 17.49
C PRO A 240 -1.81 12.41 18.80
N VAL A 241 -2.73 12.19 19.75
CA VAL A 241 -2.42 11.52 21.02
C VAL A 241 -2.03 10.07 20.78
N VAL A 242 -2.85 9.33 20.05
CA VAL A 242 -2.58 7.91 19.73
C VAL A 242 -1.36 7.79 18.82
N ALA A 243 -1.18 8.68 17.85
CA ALA A 243 0.00 8.72 16.99
C ALA A 243 1.29 8.97 17.80
N ALA A 244 1.26 9.85 18.80
CA ALA A 244 2.42 10.08 19.68
C ALA A 244 2.76 8.82 20.50
N ILE A 245 1.74 8.12 21.02
CA ILE A 245 1.94 6.83 21.70
C ILE A 245 2.53 5.81 20.73
N TRP A 246 1.96 5.69 19.53
CA TRP A 246 2.45 4.77 18.49
C TRP A 246 3.88 5.09 18.07
N PHE A 247 4.25 6.37 17.98
CA PHE A 247 5.62 6.79 17.70
C PHE A 247 6.60 6.23 18.72
N VAL A 248 6.29 6.38 20.01
CA VAL A 248 7.15 5.88 21.10
C VAL A 248 7.21 4.35 21.08
N VAL A 249 6.06 3.69 20.95
CA VAL A 249 5.97 2.22 20.90
C VAL A 249 6.79 1.65 19.74
N TYR A 250 6.60 2.18 18.52
CA TYR A 250 7.36 1.76 17.35
C TYR A 250 8.85 2.04 17.52
N TYR A 251 9.23 3.23 17.99
CA TYR A 251 10.62 3.58 18.21
C TYR A 251 11.32 2.60 19.17
N VAL A 252 10.69 2.32 20.31
CA VAL A 252 11.23 1.40 21.32
C VAL A 252 11.34 -0.02 20.78
N ILE A 253 10.26 -0.54 20.17
CA ILE A 253 10.23 -1.91 19.62
C ILE A 253 11.26 -2.08 18.51
N PHE A 254 11.30 -1.15 17.54
CA PHE A 254 12.25 -1.22 16.43
C PHE A 254 13.69 -1.10 16.93
N ARG A 255 13.97 -0.16 17.83
CA ARG A 255 15.32 0.00 18.40
C ARG A 255 15.74 -1.22 19.21
N PHE A 256 14.86 -1.77 20.03
CA PHE A 256 15.11 -2.98 20.79
C PHE A 256 15.36 -4.18 19.87
N ALA A 257 14.50 -4.39 18.87
CA ALA A 257 14.65 -5.49 17.92
C ALA A 257 15.97 -5.39 17.14
N ILE A 258 16.31 -4.19 16.63
CA ILE A 258 17.54 -3.97 15.86
C ILE A 258 18.79 -4.24 16.70
N THR A 259 18.82 -3.75 17.94
CA THR A 259 19.97 -3.87 18.83
C THR A 259 20.12 -5.28 19.41
N ARG A 260 19.02 -5.92 19.84
CA ARG A 260 19.05 -7.20 20.54
C ARG A 260 19.25 -8.40 19.62
N PHE A 261 18.65 -8.40 18.44
CA PHE A 261 18.76 -9.49 17.47
C PHE A 261 19.90 -9.27 16.46
N ASN A 262 20.70 -8.22 16.65
CA ASN A 262 21.77 -7.80 15.72
C ASN A 262 21.27 -7.80 14.27
N LEU A 263 20.02 -7.35 14.09
CA LEU A 263 19.43 -7.00 12.80
C LEU A 263 20.08 -5.69 12.35
N LYS A 264 21.42 -5.61 12.38
CA LYS A 264 22.16 -4.62 11.62
C LYS A 264 21.59 -4.72 10.22
N PRO A 265 21.18 -3.60 9.60
CA PRO A 265 20.95 -3.60 8.17
C PRO A 265 22.26 -4.05 7.52
N ARG A 266 22.40 -5.36 7.25
CA ARG A 266 23.65 -6.00 6.83
C ARG A 266 23.90 -5.60 5.39
N GLY A 267 24.34 -4.37 5.15
CA GLY A 267 24.69 -3.89 3.81
C GLY A 267 23.57 -3.99 2.75
N ALA A 268 22.36 -4.46 3.07
CA ALA A 268 21.27 -4.62 2.11
C ALA A 268 20.65 -3.27 1.75
N ILE A 269 20.60 -2.32 2.68
CA ILE A 269 20.25 -0.92 2.35
C ILE A 269 21.35 -0.25 1.50
N ALA A 270 22.57 -0.79 1.50
CA ALA A 270 23.65 -0.37 0.58
C ALA A 270 23.61 -1.12 -0.77
N LYS A 271 22.74 -2.12 -0.94
CA LYS A 271 22.52 -2.87 -2.18
C LYS A 271 21.10 -2.70 -2.76
N LEU A 272 20.35 -1.69 -2.33
CA LEU A 272 19.25 -1.20 -3.17
C LEU A 272 19.89 -0.59 -4.42
N PRO A 273 19.37 -0.83 -5.63
CA PRO A 273 19.95 -0.27 -6.84
C PRO A 273 19.97 1.24 -6.62
N ALA A 274 21.16 1.80 -6.48
CA ALA A 274 21.34 3.21 -6.69
C ALA A 274 20.64 3.49 -8.02
N GLN A 275 19.62 4.35 -8.00
CA GLN A 275 19.11 5.01 -9.20
C GLN A 275 20.31 5.23 -10.10
N SER A 276 20.33 4.52 -11.23
CA SER A 276 21.50 4.36 -12.07
C SER A 276 21.97 5.75 -12.50
N LYS A 277 22.85 6.37 -11.72
CA LYS A 277 23.73 7.45 -12.13
C LYS A 277 24.84 6.86 -13.00
N LYS A 278 24.47 6.05 -14.00
CA LYS A 278 25.28 6.01 -15.21
C LYS A 278 24.82 7.23 -15.99
N PRO A 279 25.67 8.26 -16.19
CA PRO A 279 25.42 9.15 -17.30
C PRO A 279 25.28 8.25 -18.53
N LEU A 280 24.18 8.39 -19.27
CA LEU A 280 24.05 7.76 -20.58
C LEU A 280 25.37 7.99 -21.33
N PRO A 281 26.02 6.94 -21.86
CA PRO A 281 27.25 7.13 -22.59
C PRO A 281 27.00 8.16 -23.69
N VAL A 282 27.82 9.23 -23.68
CA VAL A 282 27.73 10.42 -24.53
C VAL A 282 27.66 10.10 -26.04
N ARG A 283 27.95 8.84 -26.43
CA ARG A 283 27.72 8.32 -27.79
C ARG A 283 26.26 8.24 -28.23
N ARG A 284 25.27 8.34 -27.35
CA ARG A 284 23.83 8.25 -27.72
C ARG A 284 23.06 9.57 -27.65
N VAL A 285 23.75 10.70 -27.45
CA VAL A 285 23.16 12.04 -27.61
C VAL A 285 23.26 12.49 -29.07
N ASN A 286 24.33 12.14 -29.78
CA ASN A 286 24.52 12.55 -31.18
C ASN A 286 23.62 11.84 -32.19
N GLN A 287 22.99 10.71 -31.87
CA GLN A 287 22.05 10.06 -32.80
C GLN A 287 20.61 10.61 -32.71
N VAL A 288 20.23 11.25 -31.60
CA VAL A 288 18.89 11.82 -31.45
C VAL A 288 18.83 13.24 -32.00
N THR A 289 19.93 14.01 -31.94
CA THR A 289 20.03 15.32 -32.62
C THR A 289 20.11 15.21 -34.13
N THR A 290 20.71 14.15 -34.71
CA THR A 290 20.72 13.94 -36.17
C THR A 290 19.35 13.53 -36.73
N PHE A 291 18.49 12.89 -35.92
CA PHE A 291 17.14 12.50 -36.37
C PHE A 291 16.14 13.67 -36.38
N LEU A 292 16.40 14.74 -35.63
CA LEU A 292 15.54 15.94 -35.59
C LEU A 292 15.95 17.05 -36.59
N GLN A 293 17.11 16.93 -37.25
CA GLN A 293 17.52 17.84 -38.33
C GLN A 293 17.26 17.28 -39.75
N SER A 294 16.89 16.00 -39.91
CA SER A 294 16.58 15.41 -41.23
C SER A 294 15.09 15.40 -41.59
N SER A 295 14.21 16.00 -40.76
CA SER A 295 12.75 16.11 -41.02
C SER A 295 12.30 17.53 -41.38
N LYS A 296 13.23 18.38 -41.82
CA LYS A 296 12.95 19.69 -42.43
C LYS A 296 13.72 19.83 -43.75
N HIS A 297 13.44 18.93 -44.69
CA HIS A 297 13.51 19.15 -46.13
C HIS A 297 12.56 18.17 -46.81
#